data_AF-G5LV85-F1
#
_entry.id   AF-G5LV85-F1
#
_cell.length_a   1.000
_cell.length_b   1.000
_cell.length_c   1.000
_cell.angle_alpha   90.00
_cell.angle_beta   90.00
_cell.angle_gamma   90.00
#
_symmetry.space_group_name_H-M   'P 1'
#
loop_
_entity.id
_entity.type
_entity.pdbx_description
1 polymer ?
#
loop_
_entity_poly.entity_id
_entity_poly.type
_entity_poly.pdbx_seq_one_letter_code
_entity_poly.pdbx_strand_id
1 'polypeptide(L)' 'VVAVPHIGSATHETRYNMMACAVDNLIDALQGKIEKNCVNPQAAG' A
#
# COMPACT_ATOMS: atom_id res chain seq x y z
N VAL A 1 -11.84 27.87 -11.70
CA VAL A 1 -11.58 26.58 -11.01
C VAL A 1 -10.70 25.73 -11.91
N VAL A 2 -9.86 24.85 -11.36
CA VAL A 2 -9.11 23.85 -12.13
C VAL A 2 -9.40 22.48 -11.54
N ALA A 3 -9.89 21.55 -12.36
CA ALA A 3 -10.19 20.18 -11.98
C ALA A 3 -9.17 19.23 -12.62
N VAL A 4 -8.85 18.14 -11.91
CA VAL A 4 -7.91 17.12 -12.37
C VAL A 4 -8.52 15.72 -12.19
N PRO A 5 -8.19 14.74 -13.05
CA PRO A 5 -8.84 13.43 -13.06
C PRO A 5 -8.28 12.46 -12.01
N HIS A 6 -8.34 12.82 -10.71
CA HIS A 6 -7.86 11.98 -9.59
C HIS A 6 -6.39 11.49 -9.76
N ILE A 7 -5.52 12.35 -10.29
CA ILE A 7 -4.11 12.02 -10.60
C ILE A 7 -3.13 12.41 -9.48
N GLY A 8 -3.61 12.58 -8.25
CA GLY A 8 -2.77 13.05 -7.13
C GLY A 8 -1.56 12.16 -6.84
N SER A 9 -1.66 10.85 -7.09
CA SER A 9 -0.57 9.88 -6.91
C SER A 9 0.10 9.45 -8.23
N ALA A 10 -0.26 10.07 -9.35
CA ALA A 10 0.08 9.55 -10.69
C ALA A 10 1.48 9.92 -11.20
N THR A 11 2.50 9.88 -10.34
CA THR A 11 3.91 9.99 -10.75
C THR A 11 4.52 8.58 -10.86
N HIS A 12 5.59 8.43 -11.64
CA HIS A 12 6.32 7.16 -11.72
C HIS A 12 6.83 6.71 -10.35
N GLU A 13 7.45 7.64 -9.62
CA GLU A 13 8.00 7.39 -8.29
C GLU A 13 6.93 6.95 -7.29
N THR A 14 5.83 7.70 -7.18
CA THR A 14 4.76 7.38 -6.23
C THR A 14 4.10 6.04 -6.57
N ARG A 15 3.79 5.78 -7.85
CA ARG A 15 3.18 4.50 -8.25
C ARG A 15 4.11 3.31 -8.05
N TYR A 16 5.41 3.47 -8.29
CA TYR A 16 6.40 2.43 -8.02
C TYR A 16 6.49 2.12 -6.52
N ASN A 17 6.59 3.16 -5.68
CA ASN A 17 6.66 3.00 -4.23
C ASN A 17 5.38 2.39 -3.65
N MET A 18 4.20 2.73 -4.19
CA MET A 18 2.94 2.08 -3.81
C MET A 18 2.94 0.59 -4.13
N MET A 19 3.44 0.20 -5.32
CA MET A 19 3.53 -1.21 -5.73
C MET A 19 4.53 -1.97 -4.86
N ALA A 20 5.73 -1.42 -4.64
CA ALA A 20 6.74 -2.01 -3.77
C ALA A 20 6.18 -2.23 -2.35
N CYS A 21 5.55 -1.20 -1.78
CA CYS A 21 4.90 -1.29 -0.48
C CYS A 21 3.83 -2.40 -0.45
N ALA A 22 2.96 -2.48 -1.46
CA ALA A 22 1.92 -3.51 -1.52
C ALA A 22 2.50 -4.93 -1.55
N VAL A 23 3.56 -5.15 -2.34
CA VAL A 23 4.24 -6.45 -2.43
C VAL A 23 4.93 -6.80 -1.11
N ASP A 24 5.62 -5.85 -0.49
CA ASP A 24 6.26 -6.06 0.81
C ASP A 24 5.23 -6.47 1.87
N ASN A 25 4.11 -5.76 2.01
CA ASN A 25 3.07 -6.12 2.98
C ASN A 25 2.45 -7.50 2.70
N LEU A 26 2.34 -7.91 1.43
CA LEU A 26 1.84 -9.24 1.06
C LEU A 26 2.80 -10.35 1.48
N ILE A 27 4.11 -10.18 1.20
CA ILE A 27 5.15 -11.12 1.62
C ILE A 27 5.22 -11.16 3.16
N ASP A 28 5.22 -9.98 3.78
CA ASP A 28 4.84 -9.65 5.16
C ASP A 28 3.88 -10.66 5.78
N ALA A 29 2.62 -10.52 5.35
CA ALA A 29 1.49 -11.25 5.87
C ALA A 29 1.59 -12.77 5.65
N LEU A 30 2.14 -13.21 4.50
CA LEU A 30 2.36 -14.64 4.23
C LEU A 30 3.38 -15.28 5.19
N GLN A 31 4.25 -14.48 5.80
CA GLN A 31 5.19 -14.93 6.84
C GLN A 31 4.64 -14.75 8.26
N GLY A 32 3.38 -14.33 8.42
CA GLY A 32 2.75 -14.05 9.71
C GLY A 32 3.19 -12.74 10.36
N LYS A 33 3.88 -11.86 9.62
CA LYS A 33 4.33 -10.55 10.07
C LYS A 33 3.35 -9.49 9.61
N ILE A 34 2.57 -8.93 10.53
CA ILE A 34 1.47 -8.00 10.22
C ILE A 34 1.67 -6.63 10.87
N GLU A 35 2.86 -6.33 11.37
CA GLU A 35 3.16 -5.11 12.12
C GLU A 35 3.14 -3.87 11.21
N LYS A 36 3.44 -4.05 9.92
CA LYS A 36 3.57 -2.99 8.93
C LYS A 36 2.30 -2.88 8.10
N ASN A 37 1.72 -1.68 8.05
CA ASN A 37 0.51 -1.28 7.31
C ASN A 37 -0.69 -2.24 7.35
N CYS A 38 -0.76 -3.19 8.28
CA CYS A 38 -1.98 -3.97 8.49
C CYS A 38 -3.06 -3.06 9.05
N VAL A 39 -4.16 -2.92 8.31
CA VAL A 39 -5.26 -2.02 8.68
C VAL A 39 -6.20 -2.62 9.72
N ASN A 40 -6.14 -3.94 9.90
CA ASN A 40 -7.05 -4.72 10.73
C ASN A 40 -6.34 -5.89 11.44
N PRO A 41 -5.30 -5.63 12.25
CA PRO A 41 -4.51 -6.68 12.90
C PRO A 41 -5.35 -7.61 13.78
N GLN A 42 -6.45 -7.12 14.35
CA GLN A 42 -7.41 -7.92 15.14
C GLN A 42 -8.12 -9.03 14.34
N ALA A 43 -8.05 -9.02 13.00
CA ALA A 43 -8.66 -10.02 12.15
C ALA A 43 -7.69 -11.14 11.73
N ALA A 44 -6.41 -11.04 12.10
CA ALA A 44 -5.37 -11.96 11.64
C ALA A 44 -5.36 -13.33 12.34
N GLY A 45 -6.30 -13.58 13.26
CA GLY A 45 -6.39 -14.82 14.05
C GLY A 45 -6.27 -14.53 15.53
#